data_AF-A0A951F3N8-F1
#
_entry.id   AF-A0A951F3N8-F1
#
_cell.length_a   1.000
_cell.length_b   1.000
_cell.length_c   1.000
_cell.angle_alpha   90.00
_cell.angle_beta   90.00
_cell.angle_gamma   90.00
#
_symmetry.space_group_name_H-M   'P 1'
#
loop_
_entity.id
_entity.type
_entity.pdbx_description
1 polymer ?
#
loop_
_entity_poly.entity_id
_entity_poly.type
_entity_poly.pdbx_seq_one_letter_code
_entity_poly.pdbx_strand_id
1 'polypeptide(L)'
;MEDIENQLARLRQRIAAIDGKFAARRGAESASVEAGLAPTRGARWFIEEWSHGEVVRNEFGEHFQTERLFGRHKHHGSADIGALAELPHDFLDVVGENEIPASPPERWAFLDTETTGLSGGTGTYAFLIGVGRITPEGFRVRQFLMREYVEEGSLLAALESHLADFDVLITYNGKSYDQPLLETRYRMAWRKPPFARLGHLDLLHGARRLWKLRLESCRLMELEQHILGFEREGDLPGELIPHVYFDYLRTREAHHLVPILHHNAIDILTLACLTAIVPAAFRRTDSESLSRAGVRRGEELAGIAKWLLSSNEHEQALALFKRAVEAGLPDALLFRSLWNVALLEKKLDRPQAALQVFTELAGCRNEYRGRALEELAKHYEHEESNAALALEFTEQAMRFEASAGLERRRARLTKRLSKAKSRRLL
;
A
#
# COMPACT_ATOMS: atom_id res chain seq x y z
N MET A 1 -20.14 -20.49 -12.20
CA MET A 1 -21.32 -19.81 -11.64
C MET A 1 -21.46 -20.02 -10.13
N GLU A 2 -21.09 -21.18 -9.58
CA GLU A 2 -21.09 -21.45 -8.13
C GLU A 2 -20.20 -20.51 -7.27
N ASP A 3 -19.15 -19.91 -7.84
CA ASP A 3 -18.23 -19.04 -7.09
C ASP A 3 -18.86 -17.67 -6.72
N ILE A 4 -19.71 -17.12 -7.60
CA ILE A 4 -20.38 -15.83 -7.38
C ILE A 4 -21.52 -15.97 -6.35
N GLU A 5 -22.27 -17.08 -6.41
CA GLU A 5 -23.32 -17.34 -5.41
C GLU A 5 -22.74 -17.58 -4.02
N ASN A 6 -21.59 -18.26 -3.93
CA ASN A 6 -20.87 -18.43 -2.66
C ASN A 6 -20.32 -17.10 -2.12
N GLN A 7 -19.84 -16.21 -2.99
CA GLN A 7 -19.43 -14.86 -2.59
C GLN A 7 -20.62 -14.01 -2.11
N LEU A 8 -21.76 -14.05 -2.82
CA LEU A 8 -23.01 -13.38 -2.41
C LEU A 8 -23.56 -13.93 -1.10
N ALA A 9 -23.48 -15.24 -0.86
CA ALA A 9 -23.91 -15.86 0.39
C ALA A 9 -23.03 -15.42 1.57
N ARG A 10 -21.71 -15.35 1.38
CA ARG A 10 -20.78 -14.81 2.39
C ARG A 10 -21.03 -13.32 2.65
N LEU A 11 -21.35 -12.55 1.62
CA LEU A 11 -21.69 -11.13 1.76
C LEU A 11 -22.99 -10.95 2.56
N ARG A 12 -24.03 -11.74 2.27
CA ARG A 12 -25.31 -11.73 3.01
C ARG A 12 -25.14 -12.15 4.47
N GLN A 13 -24.34 -13.16 4.77
CA GLN A 13 -24.02 -13.55 6.15
C GLN A 13 -23.27 -12.46 6.91
N ARG A 14 -22.35 -11.75 6.25
CA ARG A 14 -21.65 -10.61 6.86
C ARG A 14 -22.59 -9.44 7.13
N ILE A 15 -23.47 -9.09 6.18
CA ILE A 15 -24.49 -8.04 6.36
C ILE A 15 -25.43 -8.41 7.53
N ALA A 16 -25.93 -9.64 7.59
CA ALA A 16 -26.79 -10.08 8.69
C ALA A 16 -26.10 -10.07 10.07
N ALA A 17 -24.80 -10.37 10.13
CA ALA A 17 -24.02 -10.29 11.37
C ALA A 17 -23.80 -8.83 11.81
N ILE A 18 -23.67 -7.90 10.86
CA ILE A 18 -23.60 -6.45 11.10
C ILE A 18 -24.95 -5.95 11.63
N ASP A 19 -26.06 -6.29 10.96
CA ASP A 19 -27.42 -5.92 11.40
C ASP A 19 -27.71 -6.40 12.82
N GLY A 20 -27.29 -7.62 13.18
CA GLY A 20 -27.43 -8.17 14.53
C GLY A 20 -26.64 -7.40 15.59
N LYS A 21 -25.40 -6.98 15.29
CA LYS A 21 -24.60 -6.14 16.20
C LYS A 21 -25.24 -4.77 16.44
N PHE A 22 -25.82 -4.16 15.40
CA PHE A 22 -26.51 -2.86 15.53
C PHE A 22 -27.85 -2.96 16.25
N ALA A 23 -28.62 -4.04 16.04
CA ALA A 23 -29.84 -4.28 16.79
C ALA A 23 -29.56 -4.42 18.30
N ALA A 24 -28.47 -5.11 18.66
CA ALA A 24 -28.02 -5.25 20.05
C ALA A 24 -27.56 -3.91 20.65
N ARG A 25 -26.86 -3.08 19.86
CA ARG A 25 -26.39 -1.74 20.30
C ARG A 25 -27.55 -0.75 20.48
N ARG A 26 -28.51 -0.73 19.55
CA ARG A 26 -29.75 0.05 19.67
C ARG A 26 -30.58 -0.36 20.89
N GLY A 27 -30.66 -1.66 21.19
CA GLY A 27 -31.34 -2.16 22.39
C GLY A 27 -30.66 -1.76 23.70
N ALA A 28 -29.33 -1.70 23.72
CA ALA A 28 -28.55 -1.26 24.88
C ALA A 28 -28.61 0.27 25.10
N GLU A 29 -28.63 1.06 24.01
CA GLU A 29 -28.78 2.51 24.06
C GLU A 29 -30.21 2.93 24.40
N SER A 30 -31.25 2.21 23.94
CA SER A 30 -32.63 2.50 24.33
C SER A 30 -32.91 2.22 25.82
N ALA A 31 -32.25 1.21 26.39
CA ALA A 31 -32.43 0.84 27.80
C ALA A 31 -31.73 1.79 28.79
N SER A 32 -30.81 2.64 28.34
CA SER A 32 -30.03 3.56 29.19
C SER A 32 -30.53 5.01 29.16
N VAL A 33 -31.50 5.36 28.30
CA VAL A 33 -31.97 6.75 28.09
C VAL A 33 -33.32 7.05 28.79
N GLU A 34 -33.94 6.10 29.48
CA GLU A 34 -35.26 6.31 30.12
C GLU A 34 -35.26 6.97 31.51
N ALA A 35 -34.16 7.58 31.96
CA ALA A 35 -34.13 8.31 33.23
C ALA A 35 -33.52 9.72 33.10
N GLY A 36 -34.39 10.69 32.75
CA GLY A 36 -34.25 12.08 33.18
C GLY A 36 -33.67 13.07 32.16
N LEU A 37 -34.50 14.07 31.84
CA LEU A 37 -34.28 15.32 31.07
C LEU A 37 -34.65 15.24 29.59
N ALA A 38 -35.82 15.81 29.27
CA ALA A 38 -36.25 16.11 27.91
C ALA A 38 -35.24 17.07 27.23
N PRO A 39 -34.60 16.68 26.11
CA PRO A 39 -33.73 17.58 25.38
C PRO A 39 -34.56 18.58 24.57
N THR A 40 -34.20 19.86 24.68
CA THR A 40 -34.71 20.94 23.82
C THR A 40 -34.42 20.65 22.34
N ARG A 41 -35.39 20.96 21.48
CA ARG A 41 -35.47 20.63 20.03
C ARG A 41 -34.34 21.15 19.11
N GLY A 42 -33.26 21.73 19.62
CA GLY A 42 -32.22 22.40 18.82
C GLY A 42 -31.02 21.53 18.45
N ALA A 43 -30.39 20.87 19.43
CA ALA A 43 -29.01 20.40 19.31
C ALA A 43 -28.78 19.10 18.51
N ARG A 44 -29.82 18.43 17.98
CA ARG A 44 -29.69 17.08 17.38
C ARG A 44 -29.52 17.07 15.85
N TRP A 45 -29.77 18.19 15.17
CA TRP A 45 -30.15 18.20 13.75
C TRP A 45 -29.16 18.92 12.81
N PHE A 46 -28.32 19.81 13.34
CA PHE A 46 -27.41 20.64 12.55
C PHE A 46 -25.96 20.18 12.74
N ILE A 47 -25.25 19.89 11.65
CA ILE A 47 -23.85 19.45 11.72
C ILE A 47 -22.92 20.59 12.15
N GLU A 48 -23.34 21.82 11.91
CA GLU A 48 -22.75 23.09 12.33
C GLU A 48 -22.56 23.18 13.86
N GLU A 49 -23.35 22.42 14.63
CA GLU A 49 -23.31 22.40 16.10
C GLU A 49 -22.33 21.35 16.66
N TRP A 50 -21.89 20.39 15.82
CA TRP A 50 -21.06 19.24 16.22
C TRP A 50 -19.69 19.20 15.53
N SER A 51 -19.52 19.98 14.45
CA SER A 51 -18.26 20.17 13.76
C SER A 51 -18.09 21.65 13.39
N HIS A 52 -16.87 22.18 13.54
CA HIS A 52 -16.55 23.50 13.03
C HIS A 52 -16.59 23.47 11.50
N GLY A 53 -17.62 24.05 10.91
CA GLY A 53 -17.81 24.12 9.47
C GLY A 53 -18.83 25.17 9.06
N GLU A 54 -19.04 25.31 7.77
CA GLU A 54 -19.92 26.31 7.17
C GLU A 54 -20.71 25.73 6.00
N VAL A 55 -21.90 26.29 5.76
CA VAL A 55 -22.69 26.01 4.56
C VAL A 55 -22.19 26.92 3.44
N VAL A 56 -21.58 26.32 2.42
CA VAL A 56 -21.06 27.05 1.26
C VAL A 56 -22.10 27.02 0.15
N ARG A 57 -22.34 28.18 -0.46
CA ARG A 57 -23.29 28.36 -1.56
C ARG A 57 -22.57 28.74 -2.84
N ASN A 58 -22.95 28.12 -3.94
CA ASN A 58 -22.52 28.49 -5.29
C ASN A 58 -23.70 28.39 -6.27
N GLU A 59 -23.43 28.59 -7.56
CA GLU A 59 -24.45 28.57 -8.61
C GLU A 59 -25.16 27.21 -8.77
N PHE A 60 -24.62 26.13 -8.19
CA PHE A 60 -25.18 24.77 -8.24
C PHE A 60 -25.85 24.34 -6.94
N GLY A 61 -26.11 25.27 -6.01
CA GLY A 61 -26.79 25.02 -4.74
C GLY A 61 -25.86 25.20 -3.53
N GLU A 62 -26.12 24.44 -2.46
CA GLU A 62 -25.34 24.50 -1.23
C GLU A 62 -24.79 23.12 -0.85
N HIS A 63 -23.75 23.11 -0.02
CA HIS A 63 -23.19 21.92 0.62
C HIS A 63 -22.50 22.33 1.93
N PHE A 64 -22.17 21.36 2.78
CA PHE A 64 -21.44 21.63 4.02
C PHE A 64 -19.94 21.46 3.81
N GLN A 65 -19.14 22.39 4.34
CA GLN A 65 -17.69 22.29 4.38
C GLN A 65 -17.18 22.35 5.82
N THR A 66 -16.16 21.57 6.13
CA THR A 66 -15.41 21.67 7.39
C THR A 66 -13.92 21.68 7.11
N GLU A 67 -13.16 22.33 8.00
CA GLU A 67 -11.70 22.36 7.94
C GLU A 67 -11.11 21.98 9.29
N ARG A 68 -10.13 21.08 9.27
CA ARG A 68 -9.41 20.62 10.45
C ARG A 68 -7.91 20.86 10.27
N LEU A 69 -7.31 21.58 11.21
CA LEU A 69 -5.86 21.79 11.26
C LEU A 69 -5.22 20.81 12.25
N PHE A 70 -4.27 20.03 11.75
CA PHE A 70 -3.29 19.30 12.53
C PHE A 70 -2.01 20.14 12.62
N GLY A 71 -1.83 20.81 13.75
CA GLY A 71 -0.73 21.77 13.91
C GLY A 71 0.65 21.15 13.75
N ARG A 72 1.60 21.91 13.20
CA ARG A 72 2.98 21.50 12.89
C ARG A 72 3.81 20.97 14.06
N HIS A 73 3.37 21.20 15.29
CA HIS A 73 4.04 20.75 16.52
C HIS A 73 3.52 19.38 16.98
N LYS A 74 2.50 18.84 16.30
CA LYS A 74 1.91 17.54 16.63
C LYS A 74 2.59 16.43 15.86
N HIS A 75 2.50 15.24 16.42
CA HIS A 75 2.86 14.00 15.77
C HIS A 75 1.61 13.20 15.43
N HIS A 76 1.73 12.38 14.39
CA HIS A 76 0.76 11.34 14.07
C HIS A 76 1.45 9.98 14.17
N GLY A 77 1.33 9.36 15.35
CA GLY A 77 2.19 8.25 15.73
C GLY A 77 3.65 8.69 15.79
N SER A 78 4.52 8.01 15.04
CA SER A 78 5.95 8.32 14.92
C SER A 78 6.25 9.43 13.90
N ALA A 79 5.29 9.85 13.08
CA ALA A 79 5.50 10.86 12.05
C ALA A 79 5.39 12.29 12.61
N ASP A 80 6.34 13.14 12.25
CA ASP A 80 6.31 14.59 12.52
C ASP A 80 5.56 15.33 11.41
N ILE A 81 4.47 16.00 11.77
CA ILE A 81 3.65 16.76 10.82
C ILE A 81 4.40 17.98 10.30
N GLY A 82 5.26 18.60 11.12
CA GLY A 82 6.06 19.76 10.72
C GLY A 82 7.05 19.43 9.61
N ALA A 83 7.58 18.21 9.59
CA ALA A 83 8.54 17.75 8.58
C ALA A 83 7.95 17.65 7.16
N LEU A 84 6.62 17.59 7.02
CA LEU A 84 5.96 17.49 5.71
C LEU A 84 6.24 18.71 4.81
N ALA A 85 6.35 19.90 5.40
CA ALA A 85 6.66 21.13 4.66
C ALA A 85 8.13 21.20 4.21
N GLU A 86 9.00 20.37 4.78
CA GLU A 86 10.45 20.35 4.48
C GLU A 86 10.79 19.32 3.39
N LEU A 87 9.78 18.63 2.85
CA LEU A 87 10.00 17.61 1.81
C LEU A 87 10.49 18.25 0.49
N PRO A 88 11.47 17.64 -0.20
CA PRO A 88 11.96 18.14 -1.48
C PRO A 88 10.87 18.21 -2.58
N HIS A 89 11.03 19.10 -3.56
CA HIS A 89 10.04 19.25 -4.64
C HIS A 89 10.00 18.03 -5.59
N ASP A 90 11.13 17.34 -5.76
CA ASP A 90 11.31 16.13 -6.57
C ASP A 90 11.14 14.84 -5.74
N PHE A 91 10.53 14.95 -4.55
CA PHE A 91 10.47 13.85 -3.59
C PHE A 91 9.68 12.64 -4.08
N LEU A 92 8.67 12.87 -4.93
CA LEU A 92 7.76 11.83 -5.40
C LEU A 92 8.26 11.12 -6.67
N ASP A 93 9.25 11.66 -7.36
CA ASP A 93 9.72 11.17 -8.67
C ASP A 93 10.14 9.69 -8.63
N VAL A 94 10.79 9.27 -7.54
CA VAL A 94 11.31 7.90 -7.36
C VAL A 94 10.21 6.83 -7.31
N VAL A 95 9.02 7.18 -6.81
CA VAL A 95 7.86 6.29 -6.75
C VAL A 95 6.85 6.53 -7.87
N GLY A 96 6.90 7.74 -8.46
CA GLY A 96 6.03 8.18 -9.54
C GLY A 96 6.47 7.78 -10.95
N GLU A 97 7.57 7.04 -11.11
CA GLU A 97 8.08 6.56 -12.40
C GLU A 97 8.27 7.68 -13.44
N ASN A 98 8.61 8.89 -12.98
CA ASN A 98 8.75 10.14 -13.76
C ASN A 98 7.44 10.69 -14.37
N GLU A 99 6.27 10.20 -13.96
CA GLU A 99 4.97 10.74 -14.39
C GLU A 99 4.49 11.91 -13.50
N ILE A 100 5.14 12.12 -12.35
CA ILE A 100 4.79 13.16 -11.38
C ILE A 100 5.69 14.37 -11.60
N PRO A 101 5.14 15.59 -11.76
CA PRO A 101 5.95 16.79 -11.86
C PRO A 101 6.59 17.13 -10.52
N ALA A 102 7.84 17.60 -10.54
CA ALA A 102 8.46 18.21 -9.38
C ALA A 102 7.62 19.44 -8.94
N SER A 103 7.12 19.41 -7.72
CA SER A 103 6.18 20.39 -7.19
C SER A 103 6.39 20.56 -5.68
N PRO A 104 6.33 21.79 -5.14
CA PRO A 104 6.47 22.01 -3.71
C PRO A 104 5.38 21.28 -2.90
N PRO A 105 5.66 20.78 -1.67
CA PRO A 105 4.71 20.01 -0.88
C PRO A 105 3.37 20.70 -0.63
N GLU A 106 3.34 22.03 -0.56
CA GLU A 106 2.13 22.83 -0.38
C GLU A 106 1.16 22.75 -1.57
N ARG A 107 1.65 22.29 -2.73
CA ARG A 107 0.87 22.06 -3.95
C ARG A 107 0.54 20.58 -4.18
N TRP A 108 0.70 19.75 -3.16
CA TRP A 108 0.19 18.38 -3.15
C TRP A 108 -1.18 18.30 -2.46
N ALA A 109 -2.13 17.66 -3.12
CA ALA A 109 -3.46 17.37 -2.59
C ALA A 109 -3.54 15.90 -2.16
N PHE A 110 -3.90 15.65 -0.90
CA PHE A 110 -4.14 14.31 -0.37
C PHE A 110 -5.62 14.03 -0.36
N LEU A 111 -6.11 13.11 -1.20
CA LEU A 111 -7.54 12.91 -1.38
C LEU A 111 -7.97 11.52 -0.93
N ASP A 112 -9.10 11.49 -0.24
CA ASP A 112 -9.82 10.29 0.17
C ASP A 112 -11.33 10.56 0.14
N THR A 113 -12.13 9.54 -0.20
CA THR A 113 -13.58 9.67 -0.34
C THR A 113 -14.35 8.66 0.50
N GLU A 114 -15.47 9.10 1.08
CA GLU A 114 -16.47 8.21 1.63
C GLU A 114 -17.66 8.11 0.70
N THR A 115 -18.12 6.88 0.49
CA THR A 115 -19.07 6.59 -0.58
C THR A 115 -20.28 5.84 -0.08
N THR A 116 -21.38 5.93 -0.84
CA THR A 116 -22.62 5.20 -0.52
C THR A 116 -22.54 3.70 -0.87
N GLY A 117 -21.41 3.20 -1.38
CA GLY A 117 -21.30 1.82 -1.84
C GLY A 117 -19.88 1.37 -2.18
N LEU A 118 -19.58 0.12 -1.85
CA LEU A 118 -18.23 -0.46 -1.98
C LEU A 118 -17.83 -0.81 -3.43
N SER A 119 -18.77 -0.82 -4.36
CA SER A 119 -18.59 -1.40 -5.70
C SER A 119 -18.42 -0.39 -6.85
N GLY A 120 -18.37 0.91 -6.56
CA GLY A 120 -18.03 1.96 -7.56
C GLY A 120 -18.98 2.08 -8.76
N GLY A 121 -20.18 1.46 -8.71
CA GLY A 121 -21.16 1.54 -9.80
C GLY A 121 -21.78 2.94 -9.93
N THR A 122 -22.49 3.21 -11.04
CA THR A 122 -23.09 4.52 -11.36
C THR A 122 -24.08 5.06 -10.31
N GLY A 123 -24.63 4.19 -9.46
CA GLY A 123 -25.47 4.58 -8.31
C GLY A 123 -24.70 4.93 -7.04
N THR A 124 -23.37 4.82 -7.04
CA THR A 124 -22.51 5.18 -5.93
C THR A 124 -22.22 6.67 -5.97
N TYR A 125 -22.35 7.34 -4.83
CA TYR A 125 -22.03 8.75 -4.65
C TYR A 125 -20.87 8.87 -3.67
N ALA A 126 -19.95 9.82 -3.92
CA ALA A 126 -18.98 10.26 -2.93
C ALA A 126 -19.65 11.33 -2.06
N PHE A 127 -20.15 10.94 -0.89
CA PHE A 127 -20.91 11.86 -0.05
C PHE A 127 -20.02 12.74 0.82
N LEU A 128 -18.80 12.27 1.08
CA LEU A 128 -17.74 13.03 1.73
C LEU A 128 -16.50 12.94 0.87
N ILE A 129 -15.91 14.09 0.56
CA ILE A 129 -14.61 14.18 -0.12
C ILE A 129 -13.71 15.00 0.77
N GLY A 130 -12.65 14.39 1.28
CA GLY A 130 -11.63 15.10 2.02
C GLY A 130 -10.43 15.40 1.14
N VAL A 131 -9.87 16.60 1.29
CA VAL A 131 -8.64 17.04 0.64
C VAL A 131 -7.71 17.63 1.71
N GLY A 132 -6.60 16.95 1.93
CA GLY A 132 -5.49 17.40 2.76
C GLY A 132 -4.51 18.28 1.98
N ARG A 133 -3.97 19.29 2.64
CA ARG A 133 -2.90 20.16 2.14
C ARG A 133 -1.88 20.46 3.21
N ILE A 134 -0.62 20.57 2.80
CA ILE A 134 0.46 21.02 3.68
C ILE A 134 0.44 22.56 3.72
N THR A 135 0.62 23.12 4.92
CA THR A 135 0.62 24.56 5.18
C THR A 135 1.71 24.93 6.20
N PRO A 136 2.13 26.21 6.28
CA PRO A 136 3.09 26.65 7.28
C PRO A 136 2.67 26.37 8.74
N GLU A 137 1.37 26.30 9.01
CA GLU A 137 0.84 26.00 10.35
C GLU A 137 0.77 24.51 10.66
N GLY A 138 0.91 23.64 9.66
CA GLY A 138 0.77 22.19 9.76
C GLY A 138 -0.01 21.58 8.60
N PHE A 139 -0.76 20.53 8.86
CA PHE A 139 -1.55 19.82 7.84
C PHE A 139 -3.03 20.17 7.97
N ARG A 140 -3.64 20.71 6.91
CA ARG A 140 -5.07 21.07 6.89
C ARG A 140 -5.85 20.10 6.05
N VAL A 141 -6.94 19.57 6.61
CA VAL A 141 -7.89 18.74 5.89
C VAL A 141 -9.17 19.52 5.71
N ARG A 142 -9.53 19.79 4.46
CA ARG A 142 -10.82 20.35 4.08
C ARG A 142 -11.72 19.23 3.60
N GLN A 143 -12.93 19.17 4.13
CA GLN A 143 -13.88 18.13 3.78
C GLN A 143 -15.14 18.76 3.20
N PHE A 144 -15.55 18.26 2.03
CA PHE A 144 -16.76 18.64 1.34
C PHE A 144 -17.80 17.54 1.55
N LEU A 145 -18.90 17.87 2.21
CA LEU A 145 -19.93 16.94 2.61
C LEU A 145 -21.25 17.31 1.93
N MET A 146 -21.90 16.34 1.29
CA MET A 146 -23.29 16.45 0.92
C MET A 146 -24.18 15.86 2.04
N ARG A 147 -25.11 16.68 2.52
CA ARG A 147 -26.16 16.29 3.49
C ARG A 147 -27.36 15.68 2.78
N GLU A 148 -27.52 16.01 1.50
CA GLU A 148 -28.53 15.49 0.59
C GLU A 148 -27.95 15.32 -0.82
N TYR A 149 -28.51 14.41 -1.62
CA TYR A 149 -28.01 14.17 -2.98
C TYR A 149 -28.08 15.39 -3.91
N VAL A 150 -29.01 16.32 -3.66
CA VAL A 150 -29.14 17.55 -4.45
C VAL A 150 -27.94 18.49 -4.29
N GLU A 151 -27.15 18.32 -3.22
CA GLU A 151 -25.97 19.14 -2.93
C GLU A 151 -24.73 18.73 -3.75
N GLU A 152 -24.77 17.59 -4.44
CA GLU A 152 -23.62 17.06 -5.21
C GLU A 152 -23.08 18.07 -6.23
N GLY A 153 -23.95 18.79 -6.93
CA GLY A 153 -23.53 19.80 -7.91
C GLY A 153 -22.68 20.91 -7.27
N SER A 154 -23.11 21.38 -6.10
CA SER A 154 -22.40 22.41 -5.32
C SER A 154 -21.05 21.89 -4.83
N LEU A 155 -21.02 20.66 -4.31
CA LEU A 155 -19.84 19.98 -3.81
C LEU A 155 -18.79 19.76 -4.91
N LEU A 156 -19.18 19.24 -6.07
CA LEU A 156 -18.26 18.97 -7.18
C LEU A 156 -17.64 20.26 -7.77
N ALA A 157 -18.42 21.35 -7.83
CA ALA A 157 -17.93 22.65 -8.27
C ALA A 157 -16.92 23.27 -7.28
N ALA A 158 -17.17 23.11 -5.98
CA ALA A 158 -16.26 23.57 -4.94
C ALA A 158 -14.97 22.74 -4.92
N LEU A 159 -15.06 21.41 -5.07
CA LEU A 159 -13.90 20.53 -5.18
C LEU A 159 -13.04 20.89 -6.40
N GLU A 160 -13.66 21.11 -7.56
CA GLU A 160 -12.95 21.51 -8.78
C GLU A 160 -12.15 22.80 -8.57
N SER A 161 -12.78 23.80 -7.96
CA SER A 161 -12.15 25.08 -7.64
C SER A 161 -11.02 24.92 -6.63
N HIS A 162 -11.21 24.08 -5.60
CA HIS A 162 -10.19 23.83 -4.60
C HIS A 162 -8.98 23.08 -5.17
N LEU A 163 -9.22 22.07 -6.02
CA LEU A 163 -8.15 21.29 -6.62
C LEU A 163 -7.26 22.15 -7.51
N ALA A 164 -7.76 23.27 -8.06
CA ALA A 164 -7.04 24.17 -8.97
C ALA A 164 -5.68 24.66 -8.42
N ASP A 165 -5.54 24.75 -7.10
CA ASP A 165 -4.31 25.22 -6.44
C ASP A 165 -3.16 24.20 -6.49
N PHE A 166 -3.46 22.93 -6.76
CA PHE A 166 -2.53 21.81 -6.64
C PHE A 166 -2.00 21.34 -8.00
N ASP A 167 -0.78 20.77 -8.00
CA ASP A 167 -0.17 20.14 -9.18
C ASP A 167 -0.20 18.61 -9.10
N VAL A 168 -0.22 18.07 -7.87
CA VAL A 168 -0.12 16.63 -7.61
C VAL A 168 -1.29 16.17 -6.76
N LEU A 169 -1.93 15.08 -7.17
CA LEU A 169 -2.93 14.34 -6.41
C LEU A 169 -2.28 13.10 -5.80
N ILE A 170 -2.45 12.89 -4.51
CA ILE A 170 -1.95 11.75 -3.75
C ILE A 170 -3.14 11.05 -3.13
N THR A 171 -3.27 9.76 -3.40
CA THR A 171 -4.38 8.93 -2.91
C THR A 171 -3.87 7.59 -2.41
N TYR A 172 -4.69 6.85 -1.67
CA TYR A 172 -4.44 5.46 -1.33
C TYR A 172 -5.42 4.54 -2.08
N ASN A 173 -4.96 3.80 -3.08
CA ASN A 173 -5.82 3.01 -3.99
C ASN A 173 -6.76 3.85 -4.88
N GLY A 174 -6.56 5.17 -4.95
CA GLY A 174 -7.46 6.07 -5.65
C GLY A 174 -7.41 6.00 -7.17
N LYS A 175 -6.33 5.46 -7.77
CA LYS A 175 -6.32 5.17 -9.22
C LYS A 175 -7.36 4.11 -9.59
N SER A 176 -7.67 3.21 -8.66
CA SER A 176 -8.60 2.09 -8.87
C SER A 176 -10.01 2.36 -8.33
N TYR A 177 -10.19 3.41 -7.53
CA TYR A 177 -11.45 3.66 -6.82
C TYR A 177 -11.88 5.14 -6.84
N ASP A 178 -11.23 6.01 -6.07
CA ASP A 178 -11.67 7.40 -5.86
C ASP A 178 -11.75 8.20 -7.16
N GLN A 179 -10.69 8.22 -7.96
CA GLN A 179 -10.67 8.99 -9.20
C GLN A 179 -11.70 8.46 -10.22
N PRO A 180 -11.76 7.15 -10.55
CA PRO A 180 -12.79 6.63 -11.45
C PRO A 180 -14.22 6.95 -10.99
N LEU A 181 -14.49 6.88 -9.68
CA LEU A 181 -15.79 7.25 -9.10
C LEU A 181 -16.08 8.73 -9.35
N LEU A 182 -15.17 9.63 -8.94
CA LEU A 182 -15.34 11.07 -9.09
C LEU A 182 -15.44 11.47 -10.56
N GLU A 183 -14.64 10.90 -11.46
CA GLU A 183 -14.77 11.12 -12.90
C GLU A 183 -16.17 10.76 -13.42
N THR A 184 -16.72 9.65 -12.93
CA THR A 184 -18.10 9.25 -13.27
C THR A 184 -19.10 10.27 -12.74
N ARG A 185 -18.95 10.75 -11.49
CA ARG A 185 -19.82 11.79 -10.91
C ARG A 185 -19.77 13.10 -11.69
N TYR A 186 -18.58 13.58 -12.04
CA TYR A 186 -18.40 14.78 -12.88
C TYR A 186 -19.09 14.62 -14.24
N ARG A 187 -18.91 13.46 -14.91
CA ARG A 187 -19.56 13.18 -16.20
C ARG A 187 -21.08 13.15 -16.10
N MET A 188 -21.62 12.53 -15.04
CA MET A 188 -23.07 12.49 -14.79
C MET A 188 -23.65 13.88 -14.50
N ALA A 189 -22.86 14.76 -13.88
CA ALA A 189 -23.19 16.16 -13.67
C ALA A 189 -22.94 17.05 -14.90
N TRP A 190 -22.58 16.48 -16.06
CA TRP A 190 -22.25 17.20 -17.29
C TRP A 190 -21.07 18.17 -17.15
N ARG A 191 -20.10 17.84 -16.29
CA ARG A 191 -18.89 18.62 -16.03
C ARG A 191 -17.65 17.87 -16.50
N LYS A 192 -16.59 18.63 -16.79
CA LYS A 192 -15.27 18.06 -17.11
C LYS A 192 -14.55 17.69 -15.79
N PRO A 193 -14.07 16.45 -15.61
CA PRO A 193 -13.29 16.10 -14.43
C PRO A 193 -11.96 16.89 -14.36
N PRO A 194 -11.56 17.41 -13.19
CA PRO A 194 -10.36 18.24 -13.04
C PRO A 194 -9.05 17.45 -12.94
N PHE A 195 -9.09 16.11 -12.99
CA PHE A 195 -7.94 15.25 -12.65
C PHE A 195 -6.85 15.18 -13.72
N ALA A 196 -7.19 15.38 -15.00
CA ALA A 196 -6.26 15.19 -16.12
C ALA A 196 -5.02 16.08 -16.10
N ARG A 197 -5.05 17.19 -15.35
CA ARG A 197 -3.91 18.11 -15.20
C ARG A 197 -3.00 17.78 -14.00
N LEU A 198 -3.44 16.91 -13.09
CA LEU A 198 -2.74 16.60 -11.85
C LEU A 198 -1.82 15.39 -12.08
N GLY A 199 -0.57 15.48 -11.65
CA GLY A 199 0.26 14.28 -11.50
C GLY A 199 -0.34 13.40 -10.41
N HIS A 200 -0.53 12.10 -10.65
CA HIS A 200 -1.24 11.24 -9.69
C HIS A 200 -0.35 10.16 -9.10
N LEU A 201 -0.05 10.30 -7.80
CA LEU A 201 0.57 9.27 -6.99
C LEU A 201 -0.49 8.41 -6.29
N ASP A 202 -0.49 7.12 -6.59
CA ASP A 202 -1.20 6.14 -5.78
C ASP A 202 -0.20 5.44 -4.85
N LEU A 203 -0.26 5.82 -3.56
CA LEU A 203 0.71 5.37 -2.56
C LEU A 203 0.62 3.86 -2.28
N LEU A 204 -0.50 3.22 -2.60
CA LEU A 204 -0.70 1.78 -2.36
C LEU A 204 0.38 0.94 -3.05
N HIS A 205 0.82 1.33 -4.25
CA HIS A 205 1.84 0.59 -5.00
C HIS A 205 3.20 0.66 -4.31
N GLY A 206 3.63 1.86 -3.88
CA GLY A 206 4.86 2.04 -3.11
C GLY A 206 4.81 1.34 -1.76
N ALA A 207 3.68 1.46 -1.05
CA ALA A 207 3.45 0.79 0.22
C ALA A 207 3.53 -0.75 0.09
N ARG A 208 2.93 -1.33 -0.95
CA ARG A 208 3.02 -2.78 -1.22
C ARG A 208 4.44 -3.21 -1.60
N ARG A 209 5.19 -2.38 -2.34
CA ARG A 209 6.60 -2.68 -2.67
C ARG A 209 7.44 -2.77 -1.39
N LEU A 210 7.17 -1.90 -0.43
CA LEU A 210 7.94 -1.81 0.82
C LEU A 210 7.50 -2.84 1.87
N TRP A 211 6.20 -3.00 2.12
CA TRP A 211 5.69 -3.72 3.30
C TRP A 211 5.00 -5.05 3.02
N LYS A 212 4.70 -5.42 1.76
CA LYS A 212 3.96 -6.68 1.46
C LYS A 212 4.67 -7.95 1.93
N LEU A 213 6.00 -7.92 2.06
CA LEU A 213 6.77 -9.06 2.55
C LEU A 213 6.75 -9.16 4.09
N ARG A 214 6.42 -8.06 4.78
CA ARG A 214 6.38 -7.95 6.24
C ARG A 214 4.96 -8.09 6.79
N LEU A 215 3.97 -7.50 6.12
CA LEU A 215 2.59 -7.38 6.60
C LEU A 215 1.65 -8.24 5.75
N GLU A 216 0.67 -8.86 6.40
CA GLU A 216 -0.39 -9.62 5.71
C GLU A 216 -1.30 -8.71 4.85
N SER A 217 -1.48 -7.48 5.31
CA SER A 217 -2.35 -6.48 4.70
C SER A 217 -1.64 -5.13 4.63
N CYS A 218 -1.73 -4.48 3.47
CA CYS A 218 -1.34 -3.07 3.29
C CYS A 218 -2.63 -2.25 3.13
N ARG A 219 -3.49 -2.27 4.14
CA ARG A 219 -4.58 -1.30 4.28
C ARG A 219 -4.07 -0.11 5.07
N LEU A 220 -4.66 1.07 4.86
CA LEU A 220 -4.17 2.30 5.47
C LEU A 220 -4.14 2.22 7.02
N MET A 221 -5.21 1.71 7.64
CA MET A 221 -5.28 1.44 9.09
C MET A 221 -4.18 0.48 9.57
N GLU A 222 -3.88 -0.58 8.81
CA GLU A 222 -2.84 -1.54 9.18
C GLU A 222 -1.45 -0.90 9.14
N LEU A 223 -1.21 -0.03 8.15
CA LEU A 223 0.05 0.71 8.03
C LEU A 223 0.17 1.76 9.14
N GLU A 224 -0.92 2.45 9.45
CA GLU A 224 -0.98 3.39 10.56
C GLU A 224 -0.56 2.72 11.89
N GLN A 225 -1.15 1.57 12.21
CA GLN A 225 -0.81 0.84 13.43
C GLN A 225 0.61 0.29 13.41
N HIS A 226 1.01 -0.42 12.35
CA HIS A 226 2.27 -1.18 12.34
C HIS A 226 3.50 -0.37 11.95
N ILE A 227 3.32 0.75 11.24
CA ILE A 227 4.41 1.61 10.75
C ILE A 227 4.46 2.91 11.55
N LEU A 228 3.32 3.59 11.72
CA LEU A 228 3.27 4.83 12.50
C LEU A 228 3.15 4.56 14.01
N GLY A 229 2.70 3.38 14.43
CA GLY A 229 2.49 3.09 15.85
C GLY A 229 1.29 3.88 16.41
N PHE A 230 0.34 4.25 15.56
CA PHE A 230 -0.85 4.99 15.95
C PHE A 230 -2.04 4.05 16.03
N GLU A 231 -2.66 3.97 17.20
CA GLU A 231 -3.87 3.18 17.44
C GLU A 231 -5.08 4.12 17.53
N ARG A 232 -6.11 3.84 16.73
CA ARG A 232 -7.34 4.62 16.76
C ARG A 232 -8.22 4.17 17.91
N GLU A 233 -8.68 5.12 18.72
CA GLU A 233 -9.70 4.87 19.74
C GLU A 233 -11.10 5.16 19.19
N GLY A 234 -11.98 4.14 19.17
CA GLY A 234 -13.40 4.32 18.84
C GLY A 234 -13.71 4.59 17.36
N ASP A 235 -12.79 4.27 16.45
CA ASP A 235 -12.97 4.52 15.01
C ASP A 235 -14.11 3.68 14.40
N LEU A 236 -14.78 4.26 13.41
CA LEU A 236 -15.86 3.61 12.70
C LEU A 236 -15.26 2.67 11.64
N PRO A 237 -15.58 1.36 11.64
CA PRO A 237 -15.17 0.47 10.54
C PRO A 237 -15.66 1.00 9.20
N GLY A 238 -14.76 1.15 8.22
CA GLY A 238 -15.08 1.74 6.91
C GLY A 238 -16.25 1.07 6.18
N GLU A 239 -16.45 -0.24 6.36
CA GLU A 239 -17.59 -0.97 5.79
C GLU A 239 -18.96 -0.53 6.32
N LEU A 240 -19.00 0.13 7.48
CA LEU A 240 -20.22 0.65 8.12
C LEU A 240 -20.54 2.08 7.71
N ILE A 241 -19.57 2.81 7.15
CA ILE A 241 -19.73 4.22 6.76
C ILE A 241 -20.95 4.45 5.87
N PRO A 242 -21.20 3.65 4.80
CA PRO A 242 -22.40 3.81 3.99
C PRO A 242 -23.70 3.67 4.80
N HIS A 243 -23.76 2.71 5.72
CA HIS A 243 -24.93 2.43 6.54
C HIS A 243 -25.23 3.60 7.50
N VAL A 244 -24.19 4.15 8.13
CA VAL A 244 -24.31 5.31 9.02
C VAL A 244 -24.79 6.54 8.25
N TYR A 245 -24.30 6.76 7.02
CA TYR A 245 -24.80 7.83 6.17
C TYR A 245 -26.27 7.63 5.76
N PHE A 246 -26.69 6.41 5.42
CA PHE A 246 -28.10 6.14 5.12
C PHE A 246 -29.01 6.31 6.35
N ASP A 247 -28.54 5.93 7.54
CA ASP A 247 -29.25 6.20 8.79
C ASP A 247 -29.39 7.72 9.00
N TYR A 248 -28.33 8.50 8.80
CA TYR A 248 -28.40 9.96 8.81
C TYR A 248 -29.43 10.53 7.82
N LEU A 249 -29.48 10.04 6.57
CA LEU A 249 -30.48 10.52 5.60
C LEU A 249 -31.93 10.24 6.05
N ARG A 250 -32.16 9.17 6.81
CA ARG A 250 -33.47 8.80 7.34
C ARG A 250 -33.83 9.56 8.61
N THR A 251 -32.91 9.66 9.55
CA THR A 251 -33.15 10.20 10.88
C THR A 251 -32.86 11.68 10.97
N ARG A 252 -32.02 12.22 10.08
CA ARG A 252 -31.47 13.60 10.10
C ARG A 252 -30.70 13.95 11.38
N GLU A 253 -30.24 12.95 12.11
CA GLU A 253 -29.45 13.14 13.32
C GLU A 253 -27.98 13.36 12.96
N ALA A 254 -27.53 14.61 12.98
CA ALA A 254 -26.22 15.01 12.45
C ALA A 254 -25.01 14.43 13.20
N HIS A 255 -25.18 14.01 14.45
CA HIS A 255 -24.10 13.42 15.25
C HIS A 255 -23.53 12.12 14.65
N HIS A 256 -24.30 11.40 13.83
CA HIS A 256 -23.84 10.21 13.10
C HIS A 256 -22.74 10.51 12.08
N LEU A 257 -22.64 11.76 11.62
CA LEU A 257 -21.65 12.17 10.62
C LEU A 257 -20.28 12.51 11.23
N VAL A 258 -20.23 12.82 12.54
CA VAL A 258 -18.99 13.23 13.21
C VAL A 258 -17.92 12.13 13.17
N PRO A 259 -18.22 10.84 13.44
CA PRO A 259 -17.25 9.77 13.31
C PRO A 259 -16.75 9.58 11.87
N ILE A 260 -17.62 9.77 10.87
CA ILE A 260 -17.25 9.66 9.45
C ILE A 260 -16.27 10.78 9.07
N LEU A 261 -16.57 12.03 9.47
CA LEU A 261 -15.67 13.17 9.27
C LEU A 261 -14.31 12.94 9.95
N HIS A 262 -14.32 12.40 11.17
CA HIS A 262 -13.10 12.08 11.89
C HIS A 262 -12.28 11.01 11.19
N HIS A 263 -12.91 9.92 10.76
CA HIS A 263 -12.28 8.82 10.04
C HIS A 263 -11.55 9.31 8.80
N ASN A 264 -12.27 9.95 7.88
CA ASN A 264 -11.73 10.49 6.64
C ASN A 264 -10.58 11.49 6.89
N ALA A 265 -10.70 12.35 7.92
CA ALA A 265 -9.63 13.29 8.25
C ALA A 265 -8.36 12.60 8.75
N ILE A 266 -8.48 11.52 9.51
CA ILE A 266 -7.33 10.73 9.98
C ILE A 266 -6.72 9.92 8.84
N ASP A 267 -7.54 9.31 7.97
CA ASP A 267 -7.04 8.59 6.77
C ASP A 267 -6.19 9.51 5.89
N ILE A 268 -6.65 10.72 5.63
CA ILE A 268 -5.92 11.71 4.83
C ILE A 268 -4.61 12.14 5.52
N LEU A 269 -4.61 12.31 6.84
CA LEU A 269 -3.40 12.62 7.61
C LEU A 269 -2.40 11.46 7.56
N THR A 270 -2.87 10.23 7.73
CA THR A 270 -2.06 9.01 7.63
C THR A 270 -1.44 8.86 6.26
N LEU A 271 -2.23 9.12 5.20
CA LEU A 271 -1.76 9.14 3.83
C LEU A 271 -0.61 10.14 3.65
N ALA A 272 -0.73 11.35 4.20
CA ALA A 272 0.33 12.35 4.15
C ALA A 272 1.59 11.91 4.91
N CYS A 273 1.44 11.34 6.10
CA CYS A 273 2.56 10.83 6.89
C CYS A 273 3.29 9.67 6.20
N LEU A 274 2.56 8.72 5.63
CA LEU A 274 3.17 7.62 4.88
C LEU A 274 3.83 8.10 3.58
N THR A 275 3.32 9.18 2.99
CA THR A 275 3.95 9.82 1.83
C THR A 275 5.33 10.35 2.16
N ALA A 276 5.64 10.72 3.41
CA ALA A 276 7.00 11.08 3.83
C ALA A 276 7.94 9.87 3.96
N ILE A 277 7.40 8.67 4.19
CA ILE A 277 8.19 7.46 4.47
C ILE A 277 8.50 6.69 3.19
N VAL A 278 7.47 6.42 2.38
CA VAL A 278 7.58 5.51 1.23
C VAL A 278 8.60 6.01 0.20
N PRO A 279 8.56 7.25 -0.32
CA PRO A 279 9.55 7.74 -1.27
C PRO A 279 10.94 7.87 -0.66
N ALA A 280 11.05 8.23 0.63
CA ALA A 280 12.35 8.29 1.32
C ALA A 280 13.08 6.94 1.29
N ALA A 281 12.34 5.83 1.48
CA ALA A 281 12.89 4.48 1.45
C ALA A 281 13.46 4.07 0.08
N PHE A 282 12.92 4.62 -1.02
CA PHE A 282 13.39 4.32 -2.38
C PHE A 282 14.42 5.32 -2.90
N ARG A 283 14.44 6.56 -2.37
CA ARG A 283 15.36 7.61 -2.82
C ARG A 283 16.80 7.39 -2.35
N ARG A 284 16.98 6.92 -1.12
CA ARG A 284 18.31 6.68 -0.52
C ARG A 284 18.33 5.36 0.23
N THR A 285 19.07 4.40 -0.30
CA THR A 285 19.13 3.01 0.18
C THR A 285 20.29 2.74 1.14
N ASP A 286 21.06 3.79 1.49
CA ASP A 286 22.10 3.72 2.51
C ASP A 286 21.52 3.45 3.91
N SER A 287 22.34 2.86 4.79
CA SER A 287 21.87 2.37 6.09
C SER A 287 21.31 3.47 6.99
N GLU A 288 21.93 4.64 6.97
CA GLU A 288 21.51 5.79 7.77
C GLU A 288 20.15 6.32 7.29
N SER A 289 20.00 6.49 5.98
CA SER A 289 18.76 7.00 5.37
C SER A 289 17.58 6.04 5.57
N LEU A 290 17.79 4.73 5.39
CA LEU A 290 16.74 3.74 5.64
C LEU A 290 16.33 3.70 7.12
N SER A 291 17.31 3.79 8.05
CA SER A 291 17.02 3.82 9.48
C SER A 291 16.22 5.07 9.89
N ARG A 292 16.50 6.23 9.27
CA ARG A 292 15.74 7.48 9.43
C ARG A 292 14.31 7.36 8.87
N ALA A 293 14.14 6.67 7.76
CA ALA A 293 12.82 6.36 7.19
C ALA A 293 12.07 5.24 7.96
N GLY A 294 12.63 4.74 9.07
CA GLY A 294 12.00 3.67 9.87
C GLY A 294 12.09 2.28 9.24
N VAL A 295 12.83 2.12 8.14
CA VAL A 295 13.04 0.84 7.45
C VAL A 295 14.20 0.09 8.10
N ARG A 296 13.88 -1.01 8.79
CA ARG A 296 14.85 -1.73 9.64
C ARG A 296 14.77 -3.25 9.51
N ARG A 297 13.64 -3.77 9.02
CA ARG A 297 13.37 -5.21 8.98
C ARG A 297 13.93 -5.82 7.69
N GLY A 298 14.39 -7.05 7.76
CA GLY A 298 14.95 -7.76 6.61
C GLY A 298 13.93 -7.85 5.47
N GLU A 299 12.66 -8.05 5.78
CA GLU A 299 11.57 -8.17 4.80
C GLU A 299 11.37 -6.88 3.99
N GLU A 300 11.54 -5.72 4.63
CA GLU A 300 11.45 -4.41 3.98
C GLU A 300 12.66 -4.18 3.06
N LEU A 301 13.87 -4.52 3.54
CA LEU A 301 15.09 -4.46 2.75
C LEU A 301 15.01 -5.35 1.52
N ALA A 302 14.48 -6.57 1.66
CA ALA A 302 14.24 -7.49 0.55
C ALA A 302 13.21 -6.94 -0.45
N GLY A 303 12.19 -6.21 0.03
CA GLY A 303 11.22 -5.51 -0.80
C GLY A 303 11.86 -4.43 -1.67
N ILE A 304 12.68 -3.57 -1.07
CA ILE A 304 13.42 -2.52 -1.78
C ILE A 304 14.44 -3.14 -2.75
N ALA A 305 15.18 -4.18 -2.33
CA ALA A 305 16.13 -4.88 -3.19
C ALA A 305 15.48 -5.46 -4.46
N LYS A 306 14.26 -6.00 -4.33
CA LYS A 306 13.49 -6.49 -5.47
C LYS A 306 13.08 -5.37 -6.44
N TRP A 307 12.76 -4.18 -5.91
CA TRP A 307 12.48 -3.02 -6.76
C TRP A 307 13.74 -2.54 -7.50
N LEU A 308 14.89 -2.45 -6.82
CA LEU A 308 16.17 -2.12 -7.47
C LEU A 308 16.53 -3.12 -8.57
N LEU A 309 16.23 -4.41 -8.35
CA LEU A 309 16.41 -5.45 -9.37
C LEU A 309 15.57 -5.19 -10.63
N SER A 310 14.31 -4.75 -10.49
CA SER A 310 13.48 -4.37 -11.65
C SER A 310 13.99 -3.10 -12.36
N SER A 311 14.70 -2.24 -11.65
CA SER A 311 15.32 -1.02 -12.19
C SER A 311 16.75 -1.24 -12.72
N ASN A 312 17.22 -2.50 -12.78
CA ASN A 312 18.59 -2.88 -13.18
C ASN A 312 19.73 -2.33 -12.30
N GLU A 313 19.44 -1.90 -11.08
CA GLU A 313 20.39 -1.41 -10.08
C GLU A 313 21.04 -2.58 -9.31
N HIS A 314 21.80 -3.42 -10.01
CA HIS A 314 22.24 -4.73 -9.52
C HIS A 314 23.12 -4.68 -8.27
N GLU A 315 24.08 -3.75 -8.19
CA GLU A 315 25.00 -3.64 -7.04
C GLU A 315 24.23 -3.22 -5.77
N GLN A 316 23.34 -2.25 -5.89
CA GLN A 316 22.54 -1.78 -4.78
C GLN A 316 21.54 -2.85 -4.32
N ALA A 317 20.91 -3.55 -5.27
CA ALA A 317 20.04 -4.69 -4.98
C ALA A 317 20.79 -5.80 -4.23
N LEU A 318 22.00 -6.15 -4.67
CA LEU A 318 22.84 -7.16 -4.03
C LEU A 318 23.19 -6.76 -2.59
N ALA A 319 23.62 -5.52 -2.37
CA ALA A 319 23.94 -5.00 -1.04
C ALA A 319 22.73 -5.06 -0.09
N LEU A 320 21.54 -4.69 -0.57
CA LEU A 320 20.33 -4.78 0.25
C LEU A 320 19.88 -6.22 0.52
N PHE A 321 19.97 -7.14 -0.44
CA PHE A 321 19.64 -8.54 -0.18
C PHE A 321 20.58 -9.16 0.87
N LYS A 322 21.88 -8.87 0.83
CA LYS A 322 22.84 -9.33 1.86
C LYS A 322 22.47 -8.81 3.25
N ARG A 323 22.20 -7.49 3.36
CA ARG A 323 21.74 -6.88 4.61
C ARG A 323 20.41 -7.46 5.09
N ALA A 324 19.50 -7.79 4.17
CA ALA A 324 18.23 -8.43 4.51
C ALA A 324 18.45 -9.81 5.15
N VAL A 325 19.34 -10.63 4.57
CA VAL A 325 19.73 -11.94 5.11
C VAL A 325 20.37 -11.81 6.49
N GLU A 326 21.29 -10.86 6.66
CA GLU A 326 21.95 -10.58 7.95
C GLU A 326 20.97 -10.12 9.03
N ALA A 327 19.93 -9.36 8.66
CA ALA A 327 18.89 -8.90 9.57
C ALA A 327 17.92 -10.02 10.04
N GLY A 328 18.01 -11.21 9.45
CA GLY A 328 17.13 -12.34 9.73
C GLY A 328 15.84 -12.28 8.91
N LEU A 329 15.60 -13.33 8.11
CA LEU A 329 14.42 -13.49 7.28
C LEU A 329 13.72 -14.81 7.62
N PRO A 330 12.39 -14.89 7.51
CA PRO A 330 11.68 -16.17 7.51
C PRO A 330 12.21 -17.08 6.39
N ASP A 331 12.29 -18.39 6.64
CA ASP A 331 12.93 -19.39 5.76
C ASP A 331 12.60 -19.22 4.26
N ALA A 332 11.31 -19.09 3.93
CA ALA A 332 10.89 -18.94 2.54
C ALA A 332 11.50 -17.69 1.87
N LEU A 333 11.57 -16.57 2.60
CA LEU A 333 12.13 -15.33 2.09
C LEU A 333 13.67 -15.32 2.16
N LEU A 334 14.26 -15.99 3.15
CA LEU A 334 15.69 -16.20 3.27
C LEU A 334 16.24 -16.92 2.03
N PHE A 335 15.70 -18.10 1.71
CA PHE A 335 16.21 -18.90 0.59
C PHE A 335 15.99 -18.21 -0.75
N ARG A 336 14.87 -17.50 -0.91
CA ARG A 336 14.62 -16.68 -2.09
C ARG A 336 15.63 -15.52 -2.23
N SER A 337 15.98 -14.88 -1.11
CA SER A 337 16.95 -13.78 -1.10
C SER A 337 18.35 -14.30 -1.41
N LEU A 338 18.77 -15.42 -0.81
CA LEU A 338 20.04 -16.09 -1.15
C LEU A 338 20.11 -16.50 -2.62
N TRP A 339 19.01 -17.02 -3.19
CA TRP A 339 18.95 -17.32 -4.61
C TRP A 339 19.16 -16.07 -5.48
N ASN A 340 18.52 -14.95 -5.13
CA ASN A 340 18.75 -13.67 -5.84
C ASN A 340 20.18 -13.17 -5.68
N VAL A 341 20.79 -13.29 -4.48
CA VAL A 341 22.20 -12.95 -4.24
C VAL A 341 23.10 -13.75 -5.17
N ALA A 342 22.95 -15.07 -5.23
CA ALA A 342 23.79 -15.92 -6.09
C ALA A 342 23.68 -15.55 -7.59
N LEU A 343 22.46 -15.27 -8.06
CA LEU A 343 22.24 -14.83 -9.44
C LEU A 343 22.85 -13.46 -9.72
N LEU A 344 22.76 -12.53 -8.77
CA LEU A 344 23.34 -11.19 -8.89
C LEU A 344 24.87 -11.22 -8.89
N GLU A 345 25.48 -12.00 -7.99
CA GLU A 345 26.94 -12.18 -7.95
C GLU A 345 27.46 -12.74 -9.28
N LYS A 346 26.76 -13.72 -9.86
CA LYS A 346 27.10 -14.24 -11.20
C LYS A 346 26.96 -13.16 -12.28
N LYS A 347 25.92 -12.33 -12.22
CA LYS A 347 25.69 -11.23 -13.18
C LYS A 347 26.74 -10.13 -13.07
N LEU A 348 27.32 -9.94 -11.89
CA LEU A 348 28.38 -8.97 -11.60
C LEU A 348 29.79 -9.54 -11.77
N ASP A 349 29.93 -10.70 -12.42
CA ASP A 349 31.21 -11.37 -12.70
C ASP A 349 32.00 -11.73 -11.43
N ARG A 350 31.28 -12.13 -10.37
CA ARG A 350 31.84 -12.60 -9.09
C ARG A 350 31.52 -14.10 -8.88
N PRO A 351 32.06 -15.00 -9.72
CA PRO A 351 31.65 -16.40 -9.74
C PRO A 351 31.97 -17.14 -8.42
N GLN A 352 33.04 -16.77 -7.73
CA GLN A 352 33.41 -17.39 -6.45
C GLN A 352 32.42 -17.06 -5.32
N ALA A 353 31.94 -15.80 -5.26
CA ALA A 353 30.91 -15.41 -4.31
C ALA A 353 29.58 -16.10 -4.61
N ALA A 354 29.20 -16.19 -5.89
CA ALA A 354 28.01 -16.92 -6.32
C ALA A 354 28.08 -18.41 -5.93
N LEU A 355 29.26 -19.04 -6.10
CA LEU A 355 29.48 -20.44 -5.78
C LEU A 355 29.28 -20.76 -4.29
N GLN A 356 29.75 -19.87 -3.41
CA GLN A 356 29.55 -20.00 -1.96
C GLN A 356 28.07 -20.06 -1.62
N VAL A 357 27.28 -19.13 -2.16
CA VAL A 357 25.83 -19.06 -1.89
C VAL A 357 25.09 -20.26 -2.51
N PHE A 358 25.46 -20.71 -3.71
CA PHE A 358 24.88 -21.95 -4.27
C PHE A 358 25.22 -23.18 -3.44
N THR A 359 26.42 -23.24 -2.86
CA THR A 359 26.83 -24.34 -1.98
C THR A 359 26.00 -24.36 -0.70
N GLU A 360 25.77 -23.18 -0.09
CA GLU A 360 24.89 -23.06 1.08
C GLU A 360 23.46 -23.52 0.76
N LEU A 361 22.89 -23.07 -0.36
CA LEU A 361 21.57 -23.48 -0.81
C LEU A 361 21.48 -24.97 -1.14
N ALA A 362 22.54 -25.57 -1.66
CA ALA A 362 22.60 -27.01 -1.93
C ALA A 362 22.71 -27.86 -0.64
N GLY A 363 23.32 -27.29 0.41
CA GLY A 363 23.60 -27.95 1.68
C GLY A 363 22.39 -28.11 2.61
N CYS A 364 21.35 -27.29 2.45
CA CYS A 364 20.16 -27.31 3.31
C CYS A 364 18.87 -27.67 2.55
N ARG A 365 17.81 -28.02 3.27
CA ARG A 365 16.50 -28.32 2.67
C ARG A 365 15.75 -27.02 2.36
N ASN A 366 15.57 -26.72 1.07
CA ASN A 366 14.81 -25.56 0.59
C ASN A 366 14.29 -25.78 -0.84
N GLU A 367 13.47 -24.85 -1.34
CA GLU A 367 12.85 -24.92 -2.67
C GLU A 367 13.85 -24.71 -3.84
N TYR A 368 15.00 -24.08 -3.60
CA TYR A 368 16.02 -23.79 -4.62
C TYR A 368 17.13 -24.83 -4.71
N ARG A 369 17.15 -25.83 -3.81
CA ARG A 369 18.24 -26.81 -3.67
C ARG A 369 18.58 -27.51 -4.98
N GLY A 370 17.58 -28.00 -5.71
CA GLY A 370 17.79 -28.67 -7.00
C GLY A 370 18.43 -27.75 -8.05
N ARG A 371 17.97 -26.49 -8.10
CA ARG A 371 18.51 -25.48 -9.03
C ARG A 371 19.92 -25.03 -8.64
N ALA A 372 20.22 -24.94 -7.34
CA ALA A 372 21.56 -24.65 -6.84
C ALA A 372 22.55 -25.77 -7.22
N LEU A 373 22.17 -27.04 -7.06
CA LEU A 373 22.97 -28.19 -7.49
C LEU A 373 23.24 -28.17 -9.01
N GLU A 374 22.26 -27.77 -9.81
CA GLU A 374 22.46 -27.59 -11.25
C GLU A 374 23.51 -26.50 -11.57
N GLU A 375 23.48 -25.35 -10.86
CA GLU A 375 24.47 -24.30 -11.04
C GLU A 375 25.87 -24.73 -10.58
N LEU A 376 25.99 -25.50 -9.48
CA LEU A 376 27.25 -26.12 -9.08
C LEU A 376 27.78 -27.06 -10.18
N ALA A 377 26.91 -27.91 -10.74
CA ALA A 377 27.29 -28.80 -11.84
C ALA A 377 27.77 -28.03 -13.08
N LYS A 378 27.19 -26.87 -13.38
CA LYS A 378 27.66 -25.97 -14.45
C LYS A 378 29.05 -25.43 -14.18
N HIS A 379 29.29 -24.96 -12.96
CA HIS A 379 30.58 -24.43 -12.56
C HIS A 379 31.70 -25.47 -12.68
N TYR A 380 31.54 -26.64 -12.05
CA TYR A 380 32.56 -27.70 -12.10
C TYR A 380 32.78 -28.27 -13.51
N GLU A 381 31.76 -28.26 -14.38
CA GLU A 381 31.92 -28.72 -15.77
C GLU A 381 32.74 -27.75 -16.62
N HIS A 382 32.48 -26.44 -16.50
CA HIS A 382 33.02 -25.43 -17.41
C HIS A 382 34.27 -24.75 -16.86
N GLU A 383 34.26 -24.31 -15.60
CA GLU A 383 35.34 -23.53 -15.00
C GLU A 383 36.47 -24.43 -14.49
N GLU A 384 36.13 -25.45 -13.69
CA GLU A 384 37.14 -26.36 -13.13
C GLU A 384 37.45 -27.57 -14.03
N SER A 385 36.67 -27.79 -15.08
CA SER A 385 36.78 -28.98 -15.95
C SER A 385 36.74 -30.32 -15.18
N ASN A 386 36.14 -30.35 -13.99
CA ASN A 386 36.00 -31.51 -13.13
C ASN A 386 34.71 -32.27 -13.46
N ALA A 387 34.80 -33.16 -14.47
CA ALA A 387 33.67 -33.94 -14.95
C ALA A 387 33.07 -34.89 -13.89
N ALA A 388 33.85 -35.30 -12.89
CA ALA A 388 33.39 -36.21 -11.83
C ALA A 388 32.44 -35.50 -10.85
N LEU A 389 32.88 -34.37 -10.27
CA LEU A 389 32.03 -33.56 -9.38
C LEU A 389 30.83 -32.99 -10.13
N ALA A 390 31.01 -32.54 -11.38
CA ALA A 390 29.90 -32.08 -12.20
C ALA A 390 28.83 -33.16 -12.40
N LEU A 391 29.23 -34.43 -12.59
CA LEU A 391 28.29 -35.54 -12.72
C LEU A 391 27.56 -35.81 -11.40
N GLU A 392 28.28 -35.81 -10.29
CA GLU A 392 27.70 -36.01 -8.96
C GLU A 392 26.63 -34.97 -8.65
N PHE A 393 26.93 -33.68 -8.80
CA PHE A 393 25.96 -32.61 -8.59
C PHE A 393 24.77 -32.70 -9.56
N THR A 394 24.99 -33.11 -10.81
CA THR A 394 23.90 -33.35 -11.78
C THR A 394 22.96 -34.46 -11.30
N GLU A 395 23.51 -35.59 -10.83
CA GLU A 395 22.71 -36.70 -10.33
C GLU A 395 21.96 -36.36 -9.04
N GLN A 396 22.58 -35.56 -8.16
CA GLN A 396 21.90 -35.04 -6.97
C GLN A 396 20.75 -34.10 -7.35
N ALA A 397 20.96 -33.18 -8.29
CA ALA A 397 19.92 -32.26 -8.78
C ALA A 397 18.70 -33.01 -9.34
N MET A 398 18.93 -34.07 -10.11
CA MET A 398 17.88 -34.91 -10.71
C MET A 398 16.98 -35.60 -9.68
N ARG A 399 17.43 -35.79 -8.43
CA ARG A 399 16.60 -36.35 -7.36
C ARG A 399 15.51 -35.39 -6.89
N PHE A 400 15.68 -34.10 -7.14
CA PHE A 400 14.72 -33.06 -6.76
C PHE A 400 13.85 -32.66 -7.94
N GLU A 401 14.45 -32.36 -9.08
CA GLU A 401 13.74 -31.96 -10.29
C GLU A 401 14.45 -32.56 -11.51
N ALA A 402 13.83 -33.52 -12.17
CA ALA A 402 14.36 -34.09 -13.42
C ALA A 402 14.02 -33.16 -14.58
N SER A 403 15.01 -32.81 -15.40
CA SER A 403 14.82 -32.01 -16.60
C SER A 403 15.57 -32.60 -17.78
N ALA A 404 15.06 -32.39 -19.00
CA ALA A 404 15.76 -32.80 -20.23
C ALA A 404 17.16 -32.14 -20.36
N GLY A 405 17.39 -31.02 -19.68
CA GLY A 405 18.72 -30.39 -19.57
C GLY A 405 19.68 -31.21 -18.71
N LEU A 406 19.23 -31.65 -17.53
CA LEU A 406 20.02 -32.48 -16.61
C LEU A 406 20.30 -33.87 -17.17
N GLU A 407 19.34 -34.50 -17.84
CA GLU A 407 19.54 -35.80 -18.49
C GLU A 407 20.62 -35.74 -19.59
N ARG A 408 20.56 -34.71 -20.45
CA ARG A 408 21.58 -34.47 -21.48
C ARG A 408 22.95 -34.21 -20.87
N ARG A 409 23.02 -33.44 -19.77
CA ARG A 409 24.27 -33.18 -19.03
C ARG A 409 24.84 -34.47 -18.44
N ARG A 410 24.01 -35.28 -17.78
CA ARG A 410 24.39 -36.59 -17.21
C ARG A 410 24.97 -37.51 -18.29
N ALA A 411 24.24 -37.70 -19.40
CA ALA A 411 24.69 -38.55 -20.51
C ALA A 411 26.04 -38.09 -21.10
N ARG A 412 26.21 -36.77 -21.27
CA ARG A 412 27.46 -36.16 -21.76
C ARG A 412 28.63 -36.42 -20.80
N LEU A 413 28.43 -36.16 -19.51
CA LEU A 413 29.47 -36.31 -18.49
C LEU A 413 29.87 -37.77 -18.27
N THR A 414 28.91 -38.70 -18.23
CA THR A 414 29.17 -40.15 -18.14
C THR A 414 30.01 -40.65 -19.32
N LYS A 415 29.69 -40.21 -20.54
CA LYS A 415 30.47 -40.55 -21.75
C LYS A 415 31.89 -39.96 -21.72
N ARG A 416 32.08 -38.77 -21.13
CA ARG A 416 33.40 -38.14 -20.99
C ARG A 416 34.28 -38.91 -19.99
N LEU A 417 33.71 -39.33 -18.87
CA LEU A 417 34.42 -40.09 -17.83
C LEU A 417 34.77 -41.52 -18.27
N SER A 418 33.87 -42.21 -18.99
CA SER A 418 34.17 -43.57 -19.50
C SER A 418 35.34 -43.57 -20.49
N LYS A 419 35.40 -42.59 -21.40
CA LYS A 419 36.52 -42.41 -22.33
C LYS A 419 37.84 -42.08 -21.63
N ALA A 420 37.81 -41.27 -20.57
CA ALA A 420 39.01 -40.93 -19.81
C ALA A 420 39.58 -42.15 -19.06
N LYS A 421 38.71 -43.03 -18.54
CA LYS A 421 39.12 -44.27 -17.86
C LYS A 421 39.76 -45.28 -18.83
N SER A 422 39.22 -45.43 -20.04
CA SER A 422 39.82 -46.28 -21.09
C SER A 422 41.17 -45.79 -21.59
N ARG A 423 41.47 -44.49 -21.50
CA ARG A 423 42.77 -43.89 -21.91
C ARG A 423 43.89 -44.01 -20.87
N ARG A 424 43.57 -44.29 -19.59
CA ARG A 424 44.54 -44.48 -18.51
C ARG A 424 44.95 -45.95 -18.28
N LEU A 425 44.25 -46.88 -18.93
CA LEU A 425 44.46 -48.33 -18.85
C LEU A 425 45.23 -48.88 -20.07
N LEU A 426 45.58 -48.00 -21.01
CA LEU A 426 46.52 -48.20 -22.11
C LEU A 426 47.78 -47.40 -21.79
#